data_AF-A0A2X2VGZ0-F1
#
_entry.id   AF-A0A2X2VGZ0-F1
#
_cell.length_a   1.000
_cell.length_b   1.000
_cell.length_c   1.000
_cell.angle_alpha   90.00
_cell.angle_beta   90.00
_cell.angle_gamma   90.00
#
_symmetry.space_group_name_H-M   'P 1'
#
loop_
_entity.id
_entity.type
_entity.pdbx_description
1 polymer ?
#
loop_
_entity_poly.entity_id
_entity_poly.type
_entity_poly.pdbx_seq_one_letter_code
_entity_poly.pdbx_strand_id
1 'polypeptide(L)'
;MKLKTTLFGNVYQFKDVKEVLAKANELRSGDVLAGVAAESSQERVAAKQVLSEMSVADIRNNPVISYEEDWRDASDSGRRQ
;
A
#
# COMPACT_ATOMS: atom_id res chain seq x y z
N MET A 1 8.79 -1.29 12.14
CA MET A 1 8.55 -1.01 10.71
C MET A 1 9.40 0.14 10.18
N LYS A 2 10.10 -0.04 9.05
CA LYS A 2 10.70 1.06 8.28
C LYS A 2 9.74 1.43 7.15
N LEU A 3 9.43 2.72 7.00
CA LEU A 3 8.62 3.26 5.89
C LEU A 3 9.43 4.21 5.00
N LYS A 4 10.76 4.11 5.06
CA LYS A 4 11.66 4.95 4.29
C LYS A 4 12.80 4.12 3.74
N THR A 5 13.25 4.46 2.54
CA THR A 5 14.46 3.91 1.94
C THR A 5 15.20 5.00 1.17
N THR A 6 16.49 4.79 0.94
CA THR A 6 17.30 5.66 0.09
C THR A 6 17.76 4.87 -1.11
N LEU A 7 17.38 5.31 -2.30
CA LEU A 7 17.70 4.63 -3.55
C LEU A 7 18.23 5.66 -4.56
N PHE A 8 19.39 5.37 -5.15
CA PHE A 8 20.06 6.25 -6.13
C PHE A 8 20.24 7.70 -5.64
N GLY A 9 20.51 7.91 -4.35
CA GLY A 9 20.70 9.24 -3.77
C GLY A 9 19.41 9.99 -3.41
N ASN A 10 18.24 9.42 -3.72
CA ASN A 10 16.93 9.98 -3.35
C ASN A 10 16.36 9.24 -2.15
N VAL A 11 15.76 9.99 -1.22
CA VAL A 11 15.05 9.43 -0.06
C VAL A 11 13.57 9.30 -0.42
N TYR A 12 13.06 8.07 -0.35
CA TYR A 12 11.65 7.76 -0.53
C TYR A 12 11.04 7.47 0.83
N GLN A 13 9.95 8.17 1.17
CA GLN A 13 9.22 7.99 2.41
C GLN A 13 7.75 7.74 2.09
N PHE A 14 7.19 6.72 2.74
CA PHE A 14 5.78 6.34 2.63
C PHE A 14 5.07 6.67 3.95
N LYS A 15 3.78 7.01 3.87
CA LYS A 15 2.97 7.43 5.02
C LYS A 15 2.61 6.26 5.92
N ASP A 16 2.21 5.14 5.32
CA ASP A 16 1.72 3.95 6.01
C ASP A 16 1.96 2.67 5.19
N VAL A 17 1.56 1.53 5.75
CA VAL A 17 1.66 0.22 5.08
C VAL A 17 0.78 0.15 3.83
N LYS A 18 -0.38 0.80 3.83
CA LYS A 18 -1.31 0.80 2.70
C LYS A 18 -0.68 1.47 1.48
N GLU A 19 -0.02 2.61 1.67
CA GLU A 19 0.70 3.31 0.61
C GLU A 19 1.86 2.48 0.06
N VAL A 20 2.64 1.82 0.94
CA VAL A 20 3.71 0.91 0.50
C VAL A 20 3.15 -0.22 -0.36
N LEU A 21 2.07 -0.87 0.08
CA LEU A 21 1.43 -1.96 -0.66
C LEU A 21 0.90 -1.49 -2.02
N ALA A 22 0.27 -0.32 -2.07
CA ALA A 22 -0.26 0.23 -3.32
C ALA A 22 0.86 0.61 -4.29
N LYS A 23 1.89 1.31 -3.83
CA LYS A 23 3.00 1.77 -4.68
C LYS A 23 3.98 0.66 -5.07
N ALA A 24 4.01 -0.45 -4.33
CA ALA A 24 4.81 -1.63 -4.67
C ALA A 24 4.22 -2.46 -5.83
N ASN A 25 2.95 -2.28 -6.16
CA ASN A 25 2.31 -2.98 -7.27
C ASN A 25 2.93 -2.61 -8.63
N GLU A 26 2.77 -3.51 -9.60
CA GLU A 26 2.99 -3.16 -11.00
C GLU A 26 1.98 -2.14 -11.49
N LEU A 27 2.35 -1.40 -12.54
CA LEU A 27 1.49 -0.38 -13.12
C LEU A 27 0.20 -1.02 -13.63
N ARG A 28 -0.92 -0.65 -13.02
CA ARG A 28 -2.26 -1.05 -13.44
C ARG A 28 -3.11 0.21 -13.60
N SER A 29 -3.92 0.24 -14.66
CA SER A 29 -4.79 1.39 -14.95
C SER A 29 -5.76 1.68 -13.80
N GLY A 30 -6.25 0.66 -13.09
CA GLY A 30 -7.10 0.81 -11.91
C GLY A 30 -6.41 1.55 -10.76
N ASP A 31 -5.15 1.21 -10.47
CA ASP A 31 -4.37 1.85 -9.40
C ASP A 31 -4.04 3.32 -9.76
N VAL A 32 -3.85 3.60 -11.05
CA VAL A 32 -3.68 4.98 -11.56
C VAL A 32 -4.97 5.78 -11.41
N LEU A 33 -6.12 5.20 -11.82
CA LEU A 33 -7.44 5.86 -11.70
C LEU A 33 -7.81 6.12 -10.24
N ALA A 34 -7.42 5.22 -9.33
CA ALA A 34 -7.61 5.37 -7.90
C ALA A 34 -6.58 6.34 -7.25
N GLY A 35 -5.56 6.79 -7.99
CA GLY A 35 -4.53 7.70 -7.49
C GLY A 35 -3.58 7.06 -6.47
N VAL A 36 -3.42 5.73 -6.49
CA VAL A 36 -2.61 4.97 -5.52
C VAL A 36 -1.35 4.34 -6.14
N ALA A 37 -1.21 4.40 -7.47
CA ALA A 37 -0.02 3.94 -8.17
C ALA A 37 1.22 4.79 -7.82
N ALA A 38 2.40 4.18 -7.89
CA ALA A 38 3.66 4.91 -7.82
C ALA A 38 3.80 5.89 -9.01
N GLU A 39 4.33 7.08 -8.74
CA GLU A 39 4.54 8.16 -9.72
C GLU A 39 5.68 7.83 -10.69
N SER A 40 6.62 6.97 -10.27
CA SER A 40 7.78 6.58 -11.07
C SER A 40 8.18 5.12 -10.84
N SER A 41 8.93 4.57 -11.79
CA SER A 41 9.54 3.25 -11.65
C SER A 41 10.51 3.19 -10.46
N GLN A 42 11.26 4.27 -10.17
CA GLN A 42 12.15 4.33 -9.01
C GLN A 42 11.36 4.27 -7.70
N GLU A 43 10.26 5.01 -7.59
CA GLU A 43 9.40 4.98 -6.40
C GLU A 43 8.79 3.59 -6.19
N ARG A 44 8.39 2.90 -7.27
CA ARG A 44 7.91 1.50 -7.18
C ARG A 44 8.98 0.56 -6.66
N VAL A 45 10.20 0.65 -7.15
CA VAL A 45 11.32 -0.18 -6.66
C VAL A 45 11.62 0.14 -5.20
N ALA A 46 11.59 1.42 -4.81
CA ALA A 46 11.74 1.83 -3.42
C ALA A 46 10.62 1.25 -2.53
N ALA A 47 9.36 1.27 -2.99
CA ALA A 47 8.23 0.68 -2.28
C ALA A 47 8.40 -0.84 -2.11
N LYS A 48 8.82 -1.55 -3.16
CA LYS A 48 9.13 -2.98 -3.11
C LYS A 48 10.26 -3.31 -2.14
N GLN A 49 11.31 -2.48 -2.10
CA GLN A 49 12.39 -2.65 -1.16
C GLN A 49 11.92 -2.46 0.28
N VAL A 50 11.17 -1.38 0.54
CA VAL A 50 10.56 -1.15 1.86
C VAL A 50 9.66 -2.31 2.27
N LEU A 51 8.82 -2.81 1.36
CA LEU A 51 7.95 -3.96 1.59
C LEU A 51 8.74 -5.24 1.90
N SER A 52 9.87 -5.48 1.22
CA SER A 52 10.72 -6.64 1.46
C SER A 52 11.41 -6.63 2.82
N GLU A 53 11.58 -5.45 3.42
CA GLU A 53 12.14 -5.28 4.77
C GLU A 53 11.06 -5.33 5.88
N MET A 54 9.77 -5.42 5.51
CA MET A 54 8.69 -5.55 6.49
C MET A 54 8.57 -6.99 7.00
N SER A 55 8.30 -7.13 8.29
CA SER A 55 7.95 -8.43 8.85
C SER A 55 6.48 -8.78 8.58
N VAL A 56 6.16 -10.08 8.60
CA VAL A 56 4.77 -10.55 8.52
C VAL A 56 3.91 -9.95 9.64
N ALA A 57 4.50 -9.71 10.82
CA ALA A 57 3.82 -9.07 11.93
C ALA A 57 3.47 -7.61 11.66
N ASP A 58 4.35 -6.85 10.98
CA ASP A 58 4.09 -5.46 10.60
C ASP A 58 2.87 -5.39 9.66
N ILE A 59 2.78 -6.29 8.68
CA ILE A 59 1.64 -6.34 7.75
C ILE A 59 0.36 -6.77 8.48
N ARG A 60 0.43 -7.80 9.30
CA ARG A 60 -0.73 -8.34 10.03
C ARG A 60 -1.34 -7.33 11.00
N ASN A 61 -0.52 -6.52 11.67
CA ASN A 61 -0.98 -5.57 12.67
C ASN A 61 -1.45 -4.23 12.09
N ASN A 62 -1.26 -4.01 10.78
CA ASN A 62 -1.67 -2.78 10.09
C ASN A 62 -2.60 -3.13 8.91
N PRO A 63 -3.83 -3.58 9.18
CA PRO A 63 -4.77 -3.92 8.12
C PRO A 63 -5.19 -2.66 7.35
N VAL A 64 -5.39 -2.80 6.04
CA VAL A 64 -5.74 -1.69 5.12
C VAL A 64 -7.13 -1.12 5.41
N ILE A 65 -8.01 -1.95 5.96
CA ILE A 65 -9.34 -1.60 6.46
C ILE A 65 -9.37 -2.07 7.91
N SER A 66 -9.82 -1.21 8.83
CA SER A 66 -9.95 -1.64 10.23
C SER A 66 -11.02 -2.72 10.34
N TYR A 67 -10.86 -3.65 11.29
CA TYR A 67 -11.81 -4.76 11.46
C TYR A 67 -13.25 -4.27 11.72
N GLU A 68 -13.39 -3.12 12.39
CA GLU A 68 -14.69 -2.48 12.65
C GLU A 68 -15.31 -1.80 11.43
N GLU A 69 -14.54 -1.49 10.39
CA GLU A 69 -15.07 -0.96 9.13
C GLU A 69 -15.41 -2.09 8.16
N ASP A 70 -14.66 -3.19 8.21
CA ASP A 70 -14.85 -4.36 7.34
C ASP A 70 -16.23 -5.03 7.52
N TRP A 71 -16.76 -5.12 8.76
CA TRP A 71 -18.10 -5.68 8.97
C TRP A 71 -19.22 -4.84 8.36
N ARG A 72 -19.02 -3.52 8.22
CA ARG A 72 -20.00 -2.63 7.59
C ARG A 72 -20.01 -2.83 6.07
N ASP A 73 -18.85 -2.92 5.45
CA ASP A 73 -18.70 -3.20 4.00
C ASP A 73 -19.26 -4.58 3.63
N ALA A 74 -19.03 -5.60 4.46
CA ALA A 74 -19.60 -6.94 4.25
C ALA A 74 -21.14 -6.94 4.31
N SER A 75 -21.75 -6.08 5.12
CA SER A 75 -23.22 -5.98 5.24
C SER A 75 -23.90 -5.16 4.14
N ASP A 76 -23.17 -4.24 3.48
CA ASP A 76 -23.71 -3.34 2.45
C ASP A 76 -23.58 -3.89 1.02
N SER A 77 -22.62 -4.80 0.79
CA SER A 77 -22.40 -5.48 -0.49
C SER A 77 -23.56 -6.40 -0.95
N GLY A 78 -24.57 -6.63 -0.11
CA GLY A 78 -25.76 -7.43 -0.42
C GLY A 78 -27.05 -6.64 -0.71
N ARG A 79 -27.01 -5.30 -0.73
CA ARG A 79 -28.23 -4.47 -0.84
C ARG A 79 -28.22 -3.56 -2.07
N ARG A 80 -27.97 -4.14 -3.25
CA ARG A 80 -28.38 -3.56 -4.54
C ARG A 80 -29.26 -4.57 -5.27
N GLN A 81 -30.55 -4.54 -4.95
CA GLN A 81 -31.60 -4.95 -5.89
C GLN A 81 -31.92 -3.76 -6.78
#